data_AF-A0AAN9JLE9-F1
#
_entry.id   AF-A0AAN9JLE9-F1
#
_cell.length_a   1.000
_cell.length_b   1.000
_cell.length_c   1.000
_cell.angle_alpha   90.00
_cell.angle_beta   90.00
_cell.angle_gamma   90.00
#
_symmetry.space_group_name_H-M   'P 1'
#
loop_
_entity.id
_entity.type
_entity.pdbx_description
1 polymer ?
#
loop_
_entity_poly.entity_id
_entity_poly.type
_entity_poly.pdbx_seq_one_letter_code
_entity_poly.pdbx_strand_id
1 'polypeptide(L)'
;MESVSQDDIPSSNTGSDVRESSESTASLGASSGQKNWVVQVGRLEAKTKEICAKNVANRSKLTLPHTGGSKRLKRRATEIIAETGQQVSRGSLFVQTHKKKNGTYINSEAQVVCEKIIEIESQGTITKEVSPNDSLGQVLGKERPGRVRGLGLGWIS
;
A
#
# COMPACT_ATOMS: atom_id res chain seq x y z
N MET A 1 21.78 62.21 -38.47
CA MET A 1 20.37 61.76 -38.42
C MET A 1 20.29 60.77 -37.28
N GLU A 2 20.44 61.33 -36.08
CA GLU A 2 19.35 61.71 -35.15
C GLU A 2 19.16 60.54 -34.17
N SER A 3 19.73 60.66 -32.97
CA SER A 3 19.04 61.12 -31.74
C SER A 3 18.05 60.03 -31.27
N VAL A 4 18.17 59.43 -30.09
CA VAL A 4 17.95 60.08 -28.80
C VAL A 4 18.75 59.36 -27.70
N SER A 5 19.65 60.10 -27.06
CA SER A 5 19.98 59.92 -25.65
C SER A 5 18.89 60.57 -24.80
N GLN A 6 18.56 59.99 -23.65
CA GLN A 6 18.25 60.80 -22.49
C GLN A 6 18.53 60.05 -21.19
N ASP A 7 19.37 60.70 -20.42
CA ASP A 7 19.98 60.32 -19.14
C ASP A 7 19.08 60.68 -17.93
N ASP A 8 19.55 60.21 -16.75
CA ASP A 8 19.51 60.85 -15.41
C ASP A 8 18.27 60.84 -14.48
N ILE A 9 18.22 59.82 -13.58
CA ILE A 9 18.39 59.76 -12.08
C ILE A 9 17.98 61.02 -11.21
N PRO A 10 17.85 61.01 -9.84
CA PRO A 10 17.21 60.19 -8.75
C PRO A 10 16.21 61.00 -7.84
N SER A 11 15.83 60.43 -6.67
CA SER A 11 15.45 61.10 -5.38
C SER A 11 13.93 61.18 -5.14
N SER A 12 13.31 60.95 -3.97
CA SER A 12 13.68 60.89 -2.55
C SER A 12 12.51 60.23 -1.78
N ASN A 13 12.79 59.42 -0.75
CA ASN A 13 12.44 59.60 0.68
C ASN A 13 10.92 59.70 0.99
N THR A 14 10.27 59.02 1.94
CA THR A 14 10.53 58.65 3.35
C THR A 14 9.47 57.58 3.71
N GLY A 15 9.77 56.43 4.30
CA GLY A 15 10.03 56.30 5.73
C GLY A 15 8.74 55.97 6.51
N SER A 16 8.53 54.71 6.89
CA SER A 16 8.13 54.32 8.25
C SER A 16 8.15 52.80 8.43
N ASP A 17 8.98 52.41 9.40
CA ASP A 17 9.05 51.15 10.12
C ASP A 17 7.73 50.39 10.30
N VAL A 18 7.76 49.06 10.12
CA VAL A 18 7.57 48.11 11.23
C VAL A 18 8.44 46.88 10.97
N ARG A 19 9.56 46.81 11.69
CA ARG A 19 10.25 45.56 12.02
C ARG A 19 9.54 44.98 13.23
N GLU A 20 8.85 43.86 13.09
CA GLU A 20 8.73 42.93 14.22
C GLU A 20 8.51 41.48 13.79
N SER A 21 9.40 40.64 14.32
CA SER A 21 9.24 39.22 14.61
C SER A 21 9.04 38.24 13.45
N SER A 22 10.20 37.77 12.99
CA SER A 22 10.42 36.36 12.67
C SER A 22 9.71 35.43 13.66
N GLU A 23 8.53 34.92 13.32
CA GLU A 23 8.05 33.68 13.90
C GLU A 23 8.86 32.55 13.31
N SER A 24 9.95 32.26 14.00
CA SER A 24 10.58 30.95 14.08
C SER A 24 9.47 29.89 14.08
N THR A 25 9.28 29.21 12.95
CA THR A 25 8.64 27.89 12.97
C THR A 25 9.66 26.91 13.50
N ALA A 26 9.98 27.08 14.79
CA ALA A 26 10.52 26.02 15.60
C ALA A 26 9.61 24.82 15.37
N SER A 27 10.20 23.74 14.86
CA SER A 27 9.57 22.44 14.79
C SER A 27 9.19 22.03 16.21
N LEU A 28 8.00 22.47 16.65
CA LEU A 28 7.39 22.00 17.88
C LEU A 28 7.09 20.54 17.63
N GLY A 29 7.95 19.68 18.17
CA GLY A 29 7.77 18.24 18.17
C GLY A 29 6.42 17.94 18.77
N ALA A 30 5.43 17.70 17.90
CA ALA A 30 4.08 17.37 18.31
C ALA A 30 4.16 16.15 19.24
N SER A 31 3.85 16.37 20.51
CA SER A 31 3.82 15.32 21.51
C SER A 31 2.79 14.27 21.10
N SER A 32 3.04 13.01 21.47
CA SER A 32 2.16 11.88 21.13
C SER A 32 0.68 12.10 21.53
N GLY A 33 0.42 13.00 22.50
CA GLY A 33 -0.93 13.38 22.92
C GLY A 33 -1.71 14.25 21.92
N GLN A 34 -1.05 15.20 21.23
CA GLN A 34 -1.73 16.09 20.26
C GLN A 34 -2.11 15.34 18.98
N LYS A 35 -1.31 14.36 18.55
CA LYS A 35 -1.61 13.51 17.39
C LYS A 35 -2.84 12.62 17.61
N ASN A 36 -3.08 12.21 18.85
CA ASN A 36 -4.22 11.36 19.22
C ASN A 36 -5.54 12.13 19.24
N TRP A 37 -5.54 13.40 19.68
CA TRP A 37 -6.71 14.27 19.69
C TRP A 37 -7.27 14.53 18.29
N VAL A 38 -6.42 14.91 17.32
CA VAL A 38 -6.86 15.21 15.95
C VAL A 38 -7.49 13.99 15.28
N VAL A 39 -6.93 12.80 15.49
CA VAL A 39 -7.49 11.53 14.99
C VAL A 39 -8.84 11.23 15.65
N GLN A 40 -8.95 11.46 16.96
CA GLN A 40 -10.17 11.22 17.71
C GLN A 40 -11.32 12.15 17.27
N VAL A 41 -11.03 13.45 17.08
CA VAL A 41 -12.01 14.44 16.61
C VAL A 41 -12.43 14.15 15.16
N GLY A 42 -11.46 13.86 14.28
CA GLY A 42 -11.76 13.51 12.89
C GLY A 42 -12.64 12.26 12.76
N ARG A 43 -12.58 11.32 13.71
CA ARG A 43 -13.45 10.13 13.75
C ARG A 43 -14.91 10.45 14.11
N LEU A 44 -15.17 11.58 14.76
CA LEU A 44 -16.51 12.00 15.16
C LEU A 44 -17.25 12.74 14.04
N GLU A 45 -16.55 13.24 13.03
CA GLU A 45 -17.12 13.88 11.85
C GLU A 45 -18.05 12.93 11.07
N ALA A 46 -19.19 13.46 10.62
CA ALA A 46 -20.20 12.67 9.90
C ALA A 46 -19.64 12.01 8.62
N LYS A 47 -18.81 12.73 7.86
CA LYS A 47 -18.14 12.23 6.66
C LYS A 47 -17.24 11.02 6.97
N THR A 48 -16.48 11.09 8.07
CA THR A 48 -15.60 10.00 8.49
C THR A 48 -16.40 8.78 8.93
N LYS A 49 -17.50 8.97 9.67
CA LYS A 49 -18.40 7.88 10.07
C LYS A 49 -19.02 7.16 8.86
N GLU A 50 -19.41 7.91 7.84
CA GLU A 50 -19.94 7.33 6.59
C GLU A 50 -18.89 6.48 5.87
N ILE A 51 -17.66 6.98 5.75
CA ILE A 51 -16.54 6.23 5.17
C ILE A 51 -16.26 4.97 5.99
N CYS A 52 -16.26 5.06 7.32
CA CYS A 52 -16.08 3.90 8.19
C CYS A 52 -17.17 2.84 7.97
N ALA A 53 -18.45 3.24 7.90
CA ALA A 53 -19.56 2.32 7.67
C ALA A 53 -19.43 1.61 6.31
N LYS A 54 -19.10 2.37 5.25
CA LYS A 54 -18.82 1.82 3.91
C LYS A 54 -17.64 0.84 3.95
N ASN A 55 -16.56 1.17 4.65
CA ASN A 55 -15.38 0.31 4.77
C ASN A 55 -15.69 -0.99 5.52
N VAL A 56 -16.53 -0.95 6.56
CA VAL A 56 -17.00 -2.15 7.29
C VAL A 56 -17.82 -3.05 6.34
N ALA A 57 -18.78 -2.47 5.63
CA ALA A 57 -19.60 -3.21 4.66
C ALA A 57 -18.78 -3.75 3.47
N ASN A 58 -17.70 -3.08 3.09
CA ASN A 58 -16.78 -3.59 2.07
C ASN A 58 -15.85 -4.68 2.62
N ARG A 59 -15.44 -4.57 3.88
CA ARG A 59 -14.59 -5.57 4.53
C ARG A 59 -15.32 -6.90 4.71
N SER A 60 -16.61 -6.88 5.02
CA SER A 60 -17.42 -8.10 5.15
C SER A 60 -17.56 -8.89 3.83
N LYS A 61 -17.39 -8.24 2.68
CA LYS A 61 -17.39 -8.88 1.35
C LYS A 61 -16.07 -9.58 1.01
N LEU A 62 -15.03 -9.44 1.83
CA LEU A 62 -13.74 -10.06 1.60
C LEU A 62 -13.75 -11.53 2.08
N THR A 63 -14.01 -12.44 1.14
CA THR A 63 -14.09 -13.89 1.38
C THR A 63 -12.75 -14.55 1.69
N LEU A 64 -11.67 -14.03 1.09
CA LEU A 64 -10.30 -14.53 1.23
C LEU A 64 -9.42 -13.50 1.97
N PRO A 65 -9.47 -13.45 3.30
CA PRO A 65 -8.66 -12.51 4.07
C PRO A 65 -7.18 -12.92 4.11
N HIS A 66 -6.31 -11.95 3.80
CA HIS A 66 -4.86 -12.08 3.92
C HIS A 66 -4.39 -11.97 5.38
N THR A 67 -3.42 -12.81 5.77
CA THR A 67 -2.83 -12.91 7.12
C THR A 67 -1.37 -12.49 7.21
N GLY A 68 -0.75 -12.12 6.09
CA GLY A 68 0.67 -11.74 6.01
C GLY A 68 1.03 -10.40 6.66
N GLY A 69 0.06 -9.69 7.26
CA GLY A 69 0.30 -8.39 7.91
C GLY A 69 0.91 -7.36 6.95
N SER A 70 1.71 -6.44 7.49
CA SER A 70 2.32 -5.36 6.69
C SER A 70 3.61 -5.76 5.94
N LYS A 71 4.04 -7.03 6.04
CA LYS A 71 5.28 -7.49 5.41
C LYS A 71 5.06 -7.70 3.91
N ARG A 72 5.85 -7.02 3.08
CA ARG A 72 5.76 -7.10 1.61
C ARG A 72 5.97 -8.54 1.11
N LEU A 73 5.16 -8.99 0.16
CA LEU A 73 5.27 -10.34 -0.42
C LEU A 73 6.63 -10.63 -1.04
N LYS A 74 7.24 -9.65 -1.73
CA LYS A 74 8.61 -9.82 -2.28
C LYS A 74 9.64 -10.18 -1.22
N ARG A 75 9.55 -9.57 -0.02
CA ARG A 75 10.46 -9.88 1.10
C ARG A 75 10.21 -11.29 1.64
N ARG A 76 8.94 -11.70 1.74
CA ARG A 76 8.59 -13.07 2.14
C ARG A 76 9.15 -14.09 1.14
N ALA A 77 9.02 -13.82 -0.16
CA ALA A 77 9.56 -14.67 -1.20
C ALA A 77 11.07 -14.84 -1.07
N THR A 78 11.83 -13.74 -0.89
CA THR A 78 13.28 -13.81 -0.73
C THR A 78 13.71 -14.56 0.53
N GLU A 79 12.98 -14.43 1.63
CA GLU A 79 13.24 -15.16 2.87
C GLU A 79 13.00 -16.66 2.70
N ILE A 80 11.89 -17.06 2.08
CA ILE A 80 11.60 -18.47 1.81
C ILE A 80 12.65 -19.08 0.89
N ILE A 81 13.08 -18.36 -0.16
CA ILE A 81 14.12 -18.82 -1.07
C ILE A 81 15.45 -18.98 -0.32
N ALA A 82 15.79 -18.06 0.58
CA ALA A 82 17.00 -18.15 1.38
C ALA A 82 16.97 -19.34 2.37
N GLU A 83 15.81 -19.64 2.95
CA GLU A 83 15.63 -20.74 3.91
C GLU A 83 15.59 -22.12 3.24
N THR A 84 14.88 -22.25 2.11
CA THR A 84 14.64 -23.55 1.44
C THR A 84 15.57 -23.82 0.27
N GLY A 85 16.23 -22.78 -0.26
CA GLY A 85 16.97 -22.86 -1.53
C GLY A 85 16.09 -23.08 -2.76
N GLN A 86 14.78 -23.22 -2.58
CA GLN A 86 13.83 -23.51 -3.65
C GLN A 86 13.17 -22.24 -4.18
N GLN A 87 12.86 -22.28 -5.47
CA GLN A 87 12.07 -21.25 -6.12
C GLN A 87 10.64 -21.22 -5.56
N VAL A 88 10.11 -20.02 -5.36
CA VAL A 88 8.76 -19.82 -4.83
C VAL A 88 7.85 -19.28 -5.94
N SER A 89 6.74 -19.97 -6.20
CA SER A 89 5.67 -19.52 -7.09
C SER A 89 4.76 -18.50 -6.41
N ARG A 90 3.96 -17.78 -7.21
CA ARG A 90 2.93 -16.89 -6.66
C ARG A 90 1.81 -17.63 -5.92
N GLY A 91 1.51 -18.88 -6.28
CA GLY A 91 0.52 -19.71 -5.58
C GLY A 91 1.02 -20.12 -4.19
N SER A 92 2.28 -20.57 -4.08
CA SER A 92 2.93 -20.85 -2.79
C SER A 92 2.93 -19.63 -1.85
N LEU A 93 3.28 -18.43 -2.37
CA LEU A 93 3.16 -17.18 -1.61
C LEU A 93 1.72 -16.86 -1.21
N PHE A 94 0.76 -17.13 -2.09
CA PHE A 94 -0.65 -16.94 -1.78
C PHE A 94 -1.07 -17.84 -0.61
N VAL A 95 -0.76 -19.14 -0.66
CA VAL A 95 -1.05 -20.10 0.41
C VAL A 95 -0.41 -19.68 1.73
N GLN A 96 0.88 -19.31 1.72
CA GLN A 96 1.58 -18.91 2.93
C GLN A 96 0.94 -17.67 3.58
N THR A 97 0.42 -16.76 2.77
CA THR A 97 -0.16 -15.50 3.25
C THR A 97 -1.67 -15.54 3.53
N HIS A 98 -2.31 -16.70 3.33
CA HIS A 98 -3.70 -16.95 3.71
C HIS A 98 -3.80 -18.03 4.81
N LYS A 99 -2.66 -18.50 5.31
CA LYS A 99 -2.53 -19.32 6.53
C LYS A 99 -2.19 -18.44 7.74
N LYS A 100 -2.74 -18.77 8.90
CA LYS A 100 -2.30 -18.18 10.17
C LYS A 100 -0.91 -18.70 10.54
N LYS A 101 -0.25 -18.06 11.50
CA LYS A 101 1.06 -18.51 12.04
C LYS A 101 1.02 -19.92 12.64
N ASN A 102 -0.14 -20.35 13.13
CA ASN A 102 -0.36 -21.70 13.66
C ASN A 102 -0.67 -22.74 12.55
N GLY A 103 -0.59 -22.38 11.28
CA GLY A 103 -0.86 -23.27 10.14
C GLY A 103 -2.35 -23.44 9.77
N THR A 104 -3.27 -22.98 10.62
CA THR A 104 -4.72 -23.08 10.36
C THR A 104 -5.22 -21.99 9.43
N TYR A 105 -6.34 -22.25 8.74
CA TYR A 105 -7.01 -21.27 7.90
C TYR A 105 -7.95 -20.38 8.71
N ILE A 106 -8.23 -19.17 8.22
CA ILE A 106 -9.24 -18.29 8.83
C ILE A 106 -10.66 -18.75 8.50
N ASN A 107 -10.88 -19.12 7.23
CA ASN A 107 -12.17 -19.46 6.67
C ASN A 107 -12.07 -20.79 5.92
N SER A 108 -13.16 -21.56 5.87
CA SER A 108 -13.26 -22.80 5.11
C SER A 108 -13.08 -22.56 3.60
N GLU A 109 -13.59 -21.44 3.08
CA GLU A 109 -13.37 -21.08 1.67
C GLU A 109 -11.88 -20.86 1.35
N ALA A 110 -11.15 -20.21 2.26
CA ALA A 110 -9.71 -20.00 2.10
C ALA A 110 -8.95 -21.32 2.15
N GLN A 111 -9.40 -22.27 2.97
CA GLN A 111 -8.86 -23.62 3.00
C GLN A 111 -9.03 -24.31 1.65
N VAL A 112 -10.25 -24.40 1.12
CA VAL A 112 -10.55 -25.06 -0.15
C VAL A 112 -9.73 -24.45 -1.30
N VAL A 113 -9.64 -23.12 -1.37
CA VAL A 113 -8.85 -22.43 -2.39
C VAL A 113 -7.36 -22.76 -2.26
N CYS A 114 -6.81 -22.68 -1.04
CA CYS A 114 -5.39 -22.94 -0.83
C CYS A 114 -5.01 -24.41 -1.07
N GLU A 115 -5.87 -25.35 -0.69
CA GLU A 115 -5.64 -26.78 -0.92
C GLU A 115 -5.62 -27.10 -2.42
N LYS A 116 -6.55 -26.54 -3.21
CA LYS A 116 -6.52 -26.67 -4.68
C LYS A 116 -5.25 -26.10 -5.30
N ILE A 117 -4.76 -24.96 -4.79
CA ILE A 117 -3.49 -24.37 -5.26
C ILE A 117 -2.32 -25.32 -4.95
N ILE A 118 -2.26 -25.87 -3.73
CA ILE A 118 -1.20 -26.81 -3.33
C ILE A 118 -1.24 -28.06 -4.22
N GLU A 119 -2.43 -28.59 -4.51
CA GLU A 119 -2.62 -29.76 -5.37
C GLU A 119 -2.07 -29.50 -6.78
N ILE A 120 -2.44 -28.39 -7.41
CA ILE A 120 -1.94 -28.03 -8.74
C ILE A 120 -0.42 -27.82 -8.73
N GLU A 121 0.13 -27.19 -7.70
CA GLU A 121 1.57 -26.99 -7.57
C GLU A 121 2.35 -28.29 -7.32
N SER A 122 1.72 -29.30 -6.72
CA SER A 122 2.33 -30.62 -6.52
C SER A 122 2.43 -31.44 -7.80
N GLN A 123 1.54 -31.19 -8.77
CA GLN A 123 1.46 -31.91 -10.05
C GLN A 123 2.26 -31.23 -11.17
N GLY A 124 2.55 -29.94 -11.03
CA GLY A 124 3.20 -29.12 -12.06
C GLY A 124 4.61 -28.67 -11.69
N THR A 125 5.27 -28.02 -12.66
CA THR A 125 6.56 -27.38 -12.45
C THR A 125 6.35 -25.99 -11.83
N ILE A 126 7.09 -25.67 -10.76
CA ILE A 126 7.02 -24.36 -10.07
C ILE A 126 7.65 -23.28 -10.96
N THR A 127 6.84 -22.48 -11.64
CA THR A 127 7.30 -21.33 -12.45
C THR A 127 7.24 -20.02 -11.66
N LYS A 128 8.18 -19.11 -11.95
CA LYS A 128 8.14 -17.71 -11.49
C LYS A 128 7.25 -16.84 -12.37
N GLU A 129 7.06 -17.27 -13.62
CA GLU A 129 6.30 -16.52 -14.61
C GLU A 129 4.81 -16.55 -14.29
N VAL A 130 4.18 -15.39 -14.46
CA VAL A 130 2.74 -15.22 -14.26
C VAL A 130 2.05 -15.68 -15.51
N SER A 131 1.17 -16.67 -15.37
CA SER A 131 0.38 -17.18 -16.47
C SER A 131 -1.10 -17.27 -16.05
N PRO A 132 -2.05 -17.04 -16.97
CA PRO A 132 -3.45 -17.38 -16.72
C PRO A 132 -3.66 -18.85 -16.32
N ASN A 133 -2.74 -19.73 -16.76
CA ASN A 133 -2.80 -21.17 -16.52
C ASN A 133 -1.91 -21.62 -15.35
N ASP A 134 -1.34 -20.73 -14.55
CA ASP A 134 -0.66 -21.15 -13.33
C ASP A 134 -1.66 -21.53 -12.23
N SER A 135 -1.17 -22.09 -11.13
CA SER A 135 -1.98 -22.57 -10.01
C SER A 135 -3.00 -21.54 -9.50
N LEU A 136 -2.59 -20.28 -9.40
CA LEU A 136 -3.44 -19.21 -8.90
C LEU A 136 -4.47 -18.75 -9.93
N GLY A 137 -4.08 -18.68 -11.22
CA GLY A 137 -4.95 -18.32 -12.33
C GLY A 137 -6.03 -19.38 -12.60
N GLN A 138 -5.69 -20.66 -12.45
CA GLN A 138 -6.64 -21.76 -12.56
C GLN A 138 -7.70 -21.74 -11.45
N VAL A 139 -7.29 -21.48 -10.20
CA VAL A 139 -8.21 -21.55 -9.05
C VAL A 139 -9.04 -20.28 -8.88
N LEU A 140 -8.44 -19.09 -9.06
CA LEU A 140 -9.11 -17.80 -8.86
C LEU A 140 -9.62 -17.15 -10.17
N GLY A 141 -9.37 -17.81 -11.29
CA GLY A 141 -9.70 -17.32 -12.62
C GLY A 141 -8.81 -16.15 -13.07
N LYS A 142 -9.21 -15.56 -14.21
CA LYS A 142 -8.50 -14.46 -14.88
C LYS A 142 -8.25 -13.28 -13.93
N GLU A 143 -7.05 -12.71 -14.04
CA GLU A 143 -6.67 -11.50 -13.30
C GLU A 143 -7.41 -10.26 -13.80
N ARG A 144 -7.54 -9.27 -12.91
CA ARG A 144 -8.11 -7.97 -13.27
C ARG A 144 -7.03 -7.12 -13.96
N PRO A 145 -7.39 -6.32 -14.99
CA PRO A 145 -6.43 -5.41 -15.62
C PRO A 145 -5.73 -4.52 -14.58
N GLY A 146 -4.41 -4.37 -14.70
CA GLY A 146 -3.60 -3.54 -13.82
C GLY A 146 -3.35 -4.12 -12.41
N ARG A 147 -3.74 -5.36 -12.10
CA ARG A 147 -3.48 -5.97 -10.79
C ARG A 147 -3.20 -7.46 -10.90
N VAL A 148 -2.06 -7.90 -10.37
CA VAL A 148 -1.70 -9.32 -10.27
C VAL A 148 -1.71 -9.78 -8.81
N ARG A 149 -2.41 -10.87 -8.52
CA ARG A 149 -2.46 -11.47 -7.18
C ARG A 149 -1.16 -12.26 -6.90
N GLY A 150 -0.76 -12.34 -5.63
CA GLY A 150 0.31 -13.23 -5.17
C GLY A 150 1.76 -12.74 -5.36
N LEU A 151 1.99 -11.57 -5.99
CA LEU A 151 3.36 -11.07 -6.24
C LEU A 151 3.75 -9.84 -5.42
N GLY A 152 2.77 -9.11 -4.87
CA GLY A 152 3.01 -7.81 -4.26
C GLY A 152 3.57 -6.77 -5.24
N LEU A 153 3.37 -7.00 -6.54
CA LEU A 153 3.52 -6.01 -7.59
C LEU A 153 2.18 -5.27 -7.66
N GLY A 154 2.26 -3.93 -7.65
CA GLY A 154 1.08 -3.08 -7.72
C GLY A 154 0.52 -3.05 -9.14
N TRP A 155 0.43 -1.84 -9.70
CA TRP A 155 0.06 -1.64 -11.09
C TRP A 155 1.10 -2.27 -12.03
N ILE A 156 0.64 -3.07 -12.98
CA ILE A 156 1.43 -3.56 -14.11
C ILE A 156 0.69 -3.08 -15.35
N SER A 157 1.33 -2.15 -16.09
CA SER A 157 0.85 -1.65 -17.37
C SER A 157 1.39 -2.50 -18.51
#